data_AF-A0A3C1CFG2-F1
#
_entry.id   AF-A0A3C1CFG2-F1
#
_cell.length_a   1.000
_cell.length_b   1.000
_cell.length_c   1.000
_cell.angle_alpha   90.00
_cell.angle_beta   90.00
_cell.angle_gamma   90.00
#
_symmetry.space_group_name_H-M   'P 1'
#
loop_
_entity.id
_entity.type
_entity.pdbx_description
1 polymer ?
#
loop_
_entity_poly.entity_id
_entity_poly.type
_entity_poly.pdbx_seq_one_letter_code
_entity_poly.pdbx_strand_id
1 'polypeptide(L)'
;MRRSRGSSSLADVRRLAGRLTGGDIRKLRSYADDLETVASACRESTAAALRAVRGEVGLGETMDVLDSSRREADRSTHADDLLALESVAALHPDAATFELWLRELLSRPHPQGDVVVLSSIHKMKGREWDHVIVFGVSKGLLPHRLSDDEEGERRVFHVAITRARQQAVILADAEAPSVFLDELDGRRPRSDRRKLPPERSRVALGAGASPMTRAEGRRPSPRGRKTPKQRTEPTVAAAIGLVIEHRGHRGEIVQLGDTDAVMAVGMAKVGVKYGSEVTVEGRLVRLSGPAVAPAGSASAESAEAALRGWRAESARREKVPAYVIMNDVELVGIATQRPRTLAELAGCRGMGPIRLERYGDEILAVLADCASGGEE
;
A
#
# COMPACT_ATOMS: atom_id res chain seq x y z
N MET A 1 -25.43 40.31 -0.39
CA MET A 1 -26.60 39.38 -0.40
C MET A 1 -26.10 37.96 -0.62
N ARG A 2 -25.94 37.15 0.44
CA ARG A 2 -25.74 35.70 0.30
C ARG A 2 -27.04 35.12 -0.27
N ARG A 3 -27.01 34.60 -1.50
CA ARG A 3 -28.13 33.80 -2.02
C ARG A 3 -28.37 32.68 -1.02
N SER A 4 -29.56 32.65 -0.42
CA SER A 4 -30.06 31.51 0.33
C SER A 4 -29.89 30.28 -0.57
N ARG A 5 -28.96 29.38 -0.23
CA ARG A 5 -28.89 28.07 -0.88
C ARG A 5 -30.21 27.41 -0.48
N GLY A 6 -31.13 27.26 -1.45
CA GLY A 6 -32.39 26.57 -1.20
C GLY A 6 -32.10 25.23 -0.52
N SER A 7 -32.68 24.98 0.65
CA SER A 7 -32.55 23.71 1.32
C SER A 7 -33.35 22.69 0.51
N SER A 8 -32.67 21.92 -0.34
CA SER A 8 -33.29 20.78 -1.01
C SER A 8 -33.61 19.72 0.03
N SER A 9 -34.88 19.32 0.13
CA SER A 9 -35.26 18.21 0.99
C SER A 9 -34.87 16.87 0.36
N LEU A 10 -34.75 15.82 1.16
CA LEU A 10 -34.53 14.46 0.66
C LEU A 10 -35.65 14.03 -0.31
N ALA A 11 -36.88 14.49 -0.06
CA ALA A 11 -38.02 14.29 -0.94
C ALA A 11 -37.84 14.97 -2.32
N ASP A 12 -37.13 16.09 -2.38
CA ASP A 12 -36.82 16.77 -3.64
C ASP A 12 -35.74 16.01 -4.43
N VAL A 13 -34.73 15.49 -3.74
CA VAL A 13 -33.70 14.62 -4.34
C VAL A 13 -34.34 13.36 -4.92
N ARG A 14 -35.27 12.73 -4.18
CA ARG A 14 -36.03 11.57 -4.66
C ARG A 14 -36.96 11.92 -5.83
N ARG A 15 -37.59 13.09 -5.83
CA ARG A 15 -38.43 13.56 -6.96
C ARG A 15 -37.64 13.79 -8.24
N LEU A 16 -36.39 14.23 -8.15
CA LEU A 16 -35.51 14.38 -9.33
C LEU A 16 -35.29 13.05 -10.05
N ALA A 17 -35.29 11.92 -9.33
CA ALA A 17 -35.16 10.60 -9.94
C ALA A 17 -36.33 10.26 -10.89
N GLY A 18 -37.52 10.84 -10.67
CA GLY A 18 -38.68 10.68 -11.56
C GLY A 18 -38.56 11.44 -12.88
N ARG A 19 -37.56 12.31 -13.03
CA ARG A 19 -37.29 13.13 -14.23
C ARG A 19 -36.07 12.63 -15.03
N LEU A 20 -35.40 11.59 -14.55
CA LEU A 20 -34.20 11.01 -15.16
C LEU A 20 -34.56 9.70 -15.87
N THR A 21 -33.66 9.24 -16.75
CA THR A 21 -33.80 8.00 -17.50
C THR A 21 -32.55 7.12 -17.35
N GLY A 22 -32.72 5.81 -17.41
CA GLY A 22 -31.59 4.86 -17.43
C GLY A 22 -30.86 4.71 -16.08
N GLY A 23 -29.55 4.49 -16.13
CA GLY A 23 -28.71 4.16 -14.96
C GLY A 23 -28.64 5.26 -13.89
N ASP A 24 -28.93 6.51 -14.26
CA ASP A 24 -28.86 7.66 -13.36
C ASP A 24 -29.95 7.65 -12.28
N ILE A 25 -31.10 7.03 -12.56
CA ILE A 25 -32.15 6.83 -11.55
C ILE A 25 -31.63 6.00 -10.38
N ARG A 26 -30.90 4.91 -10.67
CA ARG A 26 -30.35 4.03 -9.63
C ARG A 26 -29.29 4.74 -8.79
N LYS A 27 -28.38 5.48 -9.44
CA LYS A 27 -27.35 6.26 -8.75
C LYS A 27 -27.97 7.32 -7.83
N LEU A 28 -28.97 8.05 -8.32
CA LEU A 28 -29.60 9.11 -7.54
C LEU A 28 -30.42 8.56 -6.36
N ARG A 29 -31.07 7.39 -6.53
CA ARG A 29 -31.73 6.70 -5.42
C ARG A 29 -30.74 6.24 -4.35
N SER A 30 -29.67 5.56 -4.76
CA SER A 30 -28.58 5.16 -3.85
C SER A 30 -28.05 6.36 -3.08
N TYR A 31 -27.74 7.47 -3.77
CA TYR A 31 -27.28 8.69 -3.14
C TYR A 31 -28.30 9.28 -2.14
N ALA A 32 -29.59 9.24 -2.45
CA ALA A 32 -30.62 9.69 -1.51
C ALA A 32 -30.71 8.76 -0.29
N ASP A 33 -30.58 7.45 -0.47
CA ASP A 33 -30.60 6.49 0.63
C ASP A 33 -29.36 6.67 1.53
N ASP A 34 -28.17 6.86 0.94
CA ASP A 34 -26.95 7.20 1.68
C ASP A 34 -27.10 8.49 2.51
N LEU A 35 -27.70 9.54 1.91
CA LEU A 35 -27.99 10.79 2.61
C LEU A 35 -28.97 10.60 3.77
N GLU A 36 -29.96 9.73 3.62
CA GLU A 36 -30.92 9.43 4.69
C GLU A 36 -30.25 8.71 5.85
N THR A 37 -29.41 7.72 5.55
CA THR A 37 -28.61 6.99 6.52
C THR A 37 -27.74 7.94 7.35
N VAL A 38 -26.95 8.79 6.67
CA VAL A 38 -26.10 9.77 7.36
C VAL A 38 -26.92 10.77 8.16
N ALA A 39 -28.02 11.29 7.60
CA ALA A 39 -28.89 12.22 8.31
C ALA A 39 -29.54 11.61 9.55
N SER A 40 -29.81 10.29 9.54
CA SER A 40 -30.29 9.57 10.71
C SER A 40 -29.21 9.43 11.77
N ALA A 41 -28.02 8.99 11.36
CA ALA A 41 -26.89 8.80 12.26
C ALA A 41 -26.44 10.12 12.92
N CYS A 42 -26.54 11.26 12.22
CA CYS A 42 -26.29 12.60 12.78
C CYS A 42 -27.22 12.96 13.95
N ARG A 43 -28.43 12.38 14.03
CA ARG A 43 -29.35 12.60 15.16
C ARG A 43 -28.95 11.81 16.40
N GLU A 44 -28.15 10.76 16.24
CA GLU A 44 -27.65 9.93 17.34
C GLU A 44 -26.37 10.52 17.93
N SER A 45 -25.34 10.69 17.09
CA SER A 45 -24.07 11.33 17.47
C SER A 45 -23.17 11.56 16.25
N THR A 46 -22.14 12.41 16.40
CA THR A 46 -21.05 12.54 15.44
C THR A 46 -20.36 11.21 15.16
N ALA A 47 -20.11 10.39 16.19
CA ALA A 47 -19.44 9.10 16.02
C ALA A 47 -20.31 8.13 15.19
N ALA A 48 -21.62 8.11 15.43
CA ALA A 48 -22.56 7.34 14.60
C ALA A 48 -22.55 7.83 13.15
N ALA A 49 -22.57 9.14 12.92
CA ALA A 49 -22.53 9.72 11.57
C ALA A 49 -21.25 9.33 10.81
N LEU A 50 -20.08 9.45 11.44
CA LEU A 50 -18.81 9.06 10.81
C LEU A 50 -18.72 7.55 10.56
N ARG A 51 -19.26 6.73 11.48
CA ARG A 51 -19.33 5.28 11.29
C ARG A 51 -20.22 4.90 10.11
N ALA A 52 -21.38 5.53 9.97
CA ALA A 52 -22.28 5.35 8.83
C ALA A 52 -21.61 5.76 7.51
N VAL A 53 -20.93 6.91 7.47
CA VAL A 53 -20.16 7.35 6.29
C VAL A 53 -19.05 6.35 5.93
N ARG A 54 -18.32 5.84 6.93
CA ARG A 54 -17.23 4.89 6.69
C ARG A 54 -17.75 3.53 6.23
N GLY A 55 -18.73 2.98 6.92
CA GLY A 55 -19.22 1.61 6.73
C GLY A 55 -20.36 1.50 5.72
N GLU A 56 -21.47 2.17 6.00
CA GLU A 56 -22.73 2.00 5.24
C GLU A 56 -22.69 2.70 3.89
N VAL A 57 -22.13 3.92 3.82
CA VAL A 57 -21.94 4.66 2.56
C VAL A 57 -20.72 4.11 1.78
N GLY A 58 -19.87 3.30 2.42
CA GLY A 58 -18.74 2.63 1.75
C GLY A 58 -17.49 3.49 1.54
N LEU A 59 -17.34 4.63 2.23
CA LEU A 59 -16.13 5.44 2.13
C LEU A 59 -14.90 4.67 2.60
N GLY A 60 -15.03 3.84 3.64
CA GLY A 60 -13.93 3.06 4.21
C GLY A 60 -13.31 2.10 3.20
N GLU A 61 -14.13 1.29 2.53
CA GLU A 61 -13.66 0.35 1.49
C GLU A 61 -12.95 1.10 0.35
N THR A 62 -13.50 2.25 -0.05
CA THR A 62 -12.89 3.10 -1.08
C THR A 62 -11.51 3.60 -0.63
N MET A 63 -11.38 4.01 0.64
CA MET A 63 -10.10 4.45 1.20
C MET A 63 -9.10 3.29 1.32
N ASP A 64 -9.55 2.09 1.69
CA ASP A 64 -8.69 0.91 1.74
C ASP A 64 -8.12 0.54 0.36
N VAL A 65 -8.93 0.65 -0.70
CA VAL A 65 -8.44 0.47 -2.08
C VAL A 65 -7.38 1.51 -2.43
N LEU A 66 -7.58 2.78 -2.04
CA LEU A 66 -6.58 3.83 -2.27
C LEU A 66 -5.30 3.58 -1.47
N ASP A 67 -5.42 3.18 -0.21
CA ASP A 67 -4.29 2.90 0.67
C ASP A 67 -3.49 1.68 0.18
N SER A 68 -4.15 0.66 -0.39
CA SER A 68 -3.48 -0.51 -1.00
C SER A 68 -2.56 -0.16 -2.18
N SER A 69 -2.77 1.02 -2.79
CA SER A 69 -1.90 1.53 -3.86
C SER A 69 -0.67 2.28 -3.34
N ARG A 70 -0.63 2.63 -2.05
CA ARG A 70 0.49 3.33 -1.42
C ARG A 70 1.54 2.33 -0.92
N ARG A 71 2.80 2.57 -1.28
CA ARG A 71 3.95 1.72 -0.91
C ARG A 71 4.63 2.14 0.40
N GLU A 72 4.24 3.25 1.02
CA GLU A 72 4.96 3.84 2.17
C GLU A 72 4.10 3.83 3.44
N ALA A 73 4.58 3.14 4.47
CA ALA A 73 4.01 3.07 5.81
C ALA A 73 4.35 4.30 6.69
N ASP A 74 5.07 5.29 6.16
CA ASP A 74 5.64 6.40 6.96
C ASP A 74 4.69 7.61 7.10
N ARG A 75 3.45 7.50 6.62
CA ARG A 75 2.39 8.51 6.76
C ARG A 75 1.08 7.87 7.22
N SER A 76 0.24 8.65 7.91
CA SER A 76 -1.13 8.21 8.19
C SER A 76 -1.82 7.87 6.87
N THR A 77 -2.52 6.75 6.88
CA THR A 77 -3.30 6.30 5.73
C THR A 77 -4.70 6.92 5.79
N HIS A 78 -5.41 6.90 4.67
CA HIS A 78 -6.75 7.49 4.64
C HIS A 78 -7.71 6.80 5.60
N ALA A 79 -7.63 5.46 5.69
CA ALA A 79 -8.42 4.71 6.66
C ALA A 79 -8.02 5.00 8.12
N ASP A 80 -6.75 5.32 8.40
CA ASP A 80 -6.34 5.73 9.76
C ASP A 80 -6.91 7.10 10.13
N ASP A 81 -6.92 8.04 9.19
CA ASP A 81 -7.50 9.37 9.41
C ASP A 81 -9.00 9.25 9.71
N LEU A 82 -9.73 8.36 9.02
CA LEU A 82 -11.14 8.09 9.30
C LEU A 82 -11.36 7.45 10.67
N LEU A 83 -10.52 6.49 11.07
CA LEU A 83 -10.55 5.88 12.39
C LEU A 83 -10.25 6.91 13.50
N ALA A 84 -9.27 7.79 13.27
CA ALA A 84 -8.92 8.86 14.20
C ALA A 84 -10.09 9.85 14.37
N LEU A 85 -10.73 10.25 13.28
CA LEU A 85 -11.91 11.12 13.32
C LEU A 85 -13.06 10.48 14.09
N GLU A 86 -13.35 9.19 13.88
CA GLU A 86 -14.39 8.46 14.64
C GLU A 86 -14.08 8.42 16.14
N SER A 87 -12.82 8.16 16.51
CA SER A 87 -12.38 8.13 17.91
C SER A 87 -12.57 9.49 18.60
N VAL A 88 -12.16 10.57 17.92
CA VAL A 88 -12.30 11.93 18.46
C VAL A 88 -13.76 12.39 18.48
N ALA A 89 -14.59 11.90 17.56
CA ALA A 89 -16.03 12.22 17.51
C ALA A 89 -16.82 11.77 18.73
N ALA A 90 -16.33 10.78 19.50
CA ALA A 90 -16.92 10.41 20.78
C ALA A 90 -16.87 11.55 21.81
N LEU A 91 -15.92 12.50 21.68
CA LEU A 91 -15.75 13.63 22.60
C LEU A 91 -16.71 14.79 22.31
N HIS A 92 -17.36 14.79 21.14
CA HIS A 92 -18.25 15.87 20.73
C HIS A 92 -19.44 15.32 19.93
N PRO A 93 -20.55 14.97 20.59
CA PRO A 93 -21.68 14.26 19.99
C PRO A 93 -22.47 15.04 18.93
N ASP A 94 -22.40 16.37 18.91
CA ASP A 94 -23.14 17.18 17.94
C ASP A 94 -22.40 17.30 16.61
N ALA A 95 -22.89 16.58 15.60
CA ALA A 95 -22.31 16.54 14.27
C ALA A 95 -22.31 17.91 13.57
N ALA A 96 -23.26 18.79 13.89
CA ALA A 96 -23.38 20.10 13.25
C ALA A 96 -22.26 21.06 13.64
N THR A 97 -21.71 20.90 14.86
CA THR A 97 -20.67 21.77 15.41
C THR A 97 -19.30 21.09 15.52
N PHE A 98 -19.22 19.78 15.22
CA PHE A 98 -18.00 18.98 15.32
C PHE A 98 -16.80 19.57 14.56
N GLU A 99 -16.99 19.99 13.32
CA GLU A 99 -15.89 20.49 12.49
C GLU A 99 -15.28 21.78 13.05
N LEU A 100 -16.13 22.70 13.55
CA LEU A 100 -15.71 23.93 14.21
C LEU A 100 -14.98 23.63 15.53
N TRP A 101 -15.56 22.76 16.36
CA TRP A 101 -14.96 22.33 17.62
C TRP A 101 -13.59 21.68 17.40
N LEU A 102 -13.45 20.82 16.39
CA LEU A 102 -12.18 20.14 16.08
C LEU A 102 -11.12 21.14 15.63
N ARG A 103 -11.48 22.12 14.76
CA ARG A 103 -10.57 23.18 14.35
C ARG A 103 -10.08 24.00 15.54
N GLU A 104 -10.98 24.37 16.43
CA GLU A 104 -10.63 25.14 17.63
C GLU A 104 -9.70 24.33 18.54
N LEU A 105 -10.00 23.05 18.77
CA LEU A 105 -9.17 22.14 19.55
C LEU A 105 -7.75 22.04 18.98
N LEU A 106 -7.61 21.84 17.67
CA LEU A 106 -6.32 21.72 16.98
C LEU A 106 -5.55 23.05 16.91
N SER A 107 -6.22 24.19 17.09
CA SER A 107 -5.59 25.52 17.07
C SER A 107 -5.07 25.96 18.43
N ARG A 108 -5.30 25.17 19.50
CA ARG A 108 -4.87 25.53 20.85
C ARG A 108 -3.33 25.59 20.92
N PRO A 109 -2.76 26.62 21.56
CA PRO A 109 -1.31 26.71 21.73
C PRO A 109 -0.81 25.59 22.65
N HIS A 110 0.44 25.18 22.45
CA HIS A 110 1.05 24.17 23.30
C HIS A 110 1.23 24.72 24.73
N PRO A 111 0.81 23.97 25.76
CA PRO A 111 1.02 24.39 27.14
C PRO A 111 2.52 24.47 27.48
N GLN A 112 2.88 25.41 28.35
CA GLN A 112 4.24 25.59 28.87
C GLN A 112 4.36 24.95 30.26
N GLY A 113 5.53 24.40 30.59
CA GLY A 113 5.85 23.82 31.90
C GLY A 113 5.88 22.29 31.90
N ASP A 114 5.57 21.69 33.05
CA ASP A 114 5.49 20.24 33.23
C ASP A 114 4.27 19.68 32.49
N VAL A 115 4.52 19.20 31.27
CA VAL A 115 3.47 18.72 30.35
C VAL A 115 3.72 17.28 29.94
N VAL A 116 2.65 16.58 29.61
CA VAL A 116 2.72 15.28 28.94
C VAL A 116 3.17 15.51 27.50
N VAL A 117 4.27 14.87 27.10
CA VAL A 117 4.81 14.97 25.74
C VAL A 117 4.21 13.86 24.88
N LEU A 118 3.34 14.23 23.93
CA LEU A 118 2.85 13.32 22.91
C LEU A 118 3.79 13.34 21.69
N SER A 119 4.26 12.17 21.26
CA SER A 119 5.08 12.03 20.07
C SER A 119 4.92 10.65 19.45
N SER A 120 5.23 10.52 18.16
CA SER A 120 5.39 9.22 17.54
C SER A 120 6.66 8.52 18.04
N ILE A 121 6.66 7.19 18.06
CA ILE A 121 7.78 6.36 18.52
C ILE A 121 9.05 6.68 17.73
N HIS A 122 8.93 6.91 16.42
CA HIS A 122 10.04 7.24 15.53
C HIS A 122 10.78 8.53 15.90
N LYS A 123 10.08 9.52 16.45
CA LYS A 123 10.64 10.84 16.81
C LYS A 123 11.33 10.86 18.18
N MET A 124 11.18 9.80 18.97
CA MET A 124 11.69 9.73 20.35
C MET A 124 12.98 8.92 20.50
N LYS A 125 13.58 8.49 19.38
CA LYS A 125 14.84 7.73 19.40
C LYS A 125 15.94 8.51 20.14
N GLY A 126 16.59 7.86 21.10
CA GLY A 126 17.69 8.44 21.89
C GLY A 126 17.27 9.33 23.05
N ARG A 127 15.97 9.47 23.33
CA ARG A 127 15.44 10.16 24.51
C ARG A 127 14.84 9.17 25.51
N GLU A 128 14.73 9.56 26.78
CA GLU A 128 14.19 8.73 27.85
C GLU A 128 13.43 9.57 28.88
N TRP A 129 12.45 8.95 29.55
CA TRP A 129 11.60 9.53 30.59
C TRP A 129 11.43 8.55 31.74
N ASP A 130 11.13 9.05 32.94
CA ASP A 130 10.87 8.18 34.10
C ASP A 130 9.65 7.28 33.87
N HIS A 131 8.58 7.85 33.31
CA HIS A 131 7.34 7.17 32.99
C HIS A 131 6.99 7.34 31.51
N VAL A 132 6.65 6.25 30.82
CA VAL A 132 6.20 6.26 29.42
C VAL A 132 4.88 5.52 29.31
N ILE A 133 3.91 6.13 28.63
CA ILE A 133 2.67 5.49 28.23
C ILE A 133 2.73 5.23 26.73
N VAL A 134 2.71 3.96 26.32
CA VAL A 134 2.59 3.57 24.93
C VAL A 134 1.11 3.29 24.66
N PHE A 135 0.46 4.23 24.00
CA PHE A 135 -0.94 4.15 23.63
C PHE A 135 -1.12 3.58 22.22
N GLY A 136 -2.23 2.86 21.99
CA GLY A 136 -2.60 2.33 20.68
C GLY A 136 -1.86 1.04 20.29
N VAL A 137 -1.47 0.23 21.28
CA VAL A 137 -0.83 -1.08 21.06
C VAL A 137 -1.90 -2.13 20.73
N SER A 138 -2.62 -1.88 19.64
CA SER A 138 -3.78 -2.65 19.19
C SER A 138 -3.53 -3.25 17.80
N LYS A 139 -4.26 -4.31 17.48
CA LYS A 139 -4.21 -4.96 16.17
C LYS A 139 -4.48 -3.95 15.05
N GLY A 140 -3.58 -3.90 14.05
CA GLY A 140 -3.70 -3.00 12.90
C GLY A 140 -3.04 -1.63 13.07
N LEU A 141 -2.77 -1.19 14.30
CA LEU A 141 -1.95 0.00 14.59
C LEU A 141 -0.50 -0.36 14.89
N LEU A 142 -0.28 -1.41 15.69
CA LEU A 142 1.05 -1.91 16.01
C LEU A 142 0.99 -3.43 16.19
N PRO A 143 1.52 -4.25 15.26
CA PRO A 143 2.10 -3.84 13.98
C PRO A 143 1.06 -3.18 13.07
N HIS A 144 1.49 -2.20 12.28
CA HIS A 144 0.61 -1.50 11.35
C HIS A 144 0.08 -2.45 10.27
N ARG A 145 -1.22 -2.38 9.93
CA ARG A 145 -1.89 -3.30 8.98
C ARG A 145 -1.30 -3.31 7.56
N LEU A 146 -0.66 -2.22 7.14
CA LEU A 146 0.02 -2.12 5.84
C LEU A 146 1.51 -2.51 5.90
N SER A 147 2.04 -2.87 7.07
CA SER A 147 3.44 -3.25 7.23
C SER A 147 3.60 -4.75 7.00
N ASP A 148 4.46 -5.11 6.05
CA ASP A 148 4.89 -6.50 5.83
C ASP A 148 6.11 -6.88 6.70
N ASP A 149 6.69 -5.93 7.45
CA ASP A 149 7.87 -6.14 8.31
C ASP A 149 7.48 -6.17 9.80
N GLU A 150 6.85 -7.28 10.24
CA GLU A 150 6.51 -7.49 11.66
C GLU A 150 7.74 -7.36 12.58
N GLU A 151 8.94 -7.78 12.13
CA GLU A 151 10.17 -7.65 12.92
C GLU A 151 10.61 -6.18 13.06
N GLY A 152 10.46 -5.39 12.00
CA GLY A 152 10.60 -3.93 12.03
C GLY A 152 9.69 -3.30 13.07
N GLU A 153 8.40 -3.60 12.98
CA GLU A 153 7.37 -3.11 13.92
C GLU A 153 7.64 -3.56 15.37
N ARG A 154 8.09 -4.81 15.57
CA ARG A 154 8.48 -5.31 16.90
C ARG A 154 9.65 -4.52 17.48
N ARG A 155 10.64 -4.16 16.65
CA ARG A 155 11.76 -3.30 17.08
C ARG A 155 11.29 -1.89 17.40
N VAL A 156 10.32 -1.34 16.67
CA VAL A 156 9.68 -0.06 17.00
C VAL A 156 8.99 -0.14 18.35
N PHE A 157 8.22 -1.20 18.60
CA PHE A 157 7.57 -1.43 19.90
C PHE A 157 8.59 -1.54 21.04
N HIS A 158 9.67 -2.31 20.85
CA HIS A 158 10.77 -2.39 21.81
C HIS A 158 11.41 -1.03 22.09
N VAL A 159 11.60 -0.18 21.06
CA VAL A 159 12.10 1.18 21.26
C VAL A 159 11.16 1.98 22.15
N ALA A 160 9.84 1.88 21.95
CA ALA A 160 8.84 2.58 22.76
C ALA A 160 8.93 2.19 24.24
N ILE A 161 9.00 0.89 24.53
CA ILE A 161 9.11 0.37 25.92
C ILE A 161 10.41 0.84 26.57
N THR A 162 11.53 0.73 25.85
CA THR A 162 12.86 1.11 26.38
C THR A 162 13.09 2.61 26.50
N ARG A 163 12.10 3.46 26.17
CA ARG A 163 12.18 4.89 26.50
C ARG A 163 11.88 5.14 27.99
N ALA A 164 11.29 4.18 28.70
CA ALA A 164 10.99 4.28 30.13
C ALA A 164 12.19 3.92 31.00
N ARG A 165 12.52 4.77 31.98
CA ARG A 165 13.54 4.49 33.00
C ARG A 165 13.00 3.74 34.20
N GLN A 166 11.78 4.05 34.62
CA GLN A 166 11.16 3.47 35.82
C GLN A 166 9.93 2.64 35.47
N GLN A 167 9.02 3.17 34.63
CA GLN A 167 7.77 2.48 34.32
C GLN A 167 7.31 2.70 32.87
N ALA A 168 6.97 1.60 32.20
CA ALA A 168 6.24 1.61 30.94
C ALA A 168 4.80 1.11 31.18
N VAL A 169 3.81 1.87 30.74
CA VAL A 169 2.40 1.48 30.71
C VAL A 169 2.00 1.26 29.26
N ILE A 170 1.49 0.07 28.95
CA ILE A 170 1.05 -0.30 27.61
C ILE A 170 -0.48 -0.26 27.58
N LEU A 171 -1.06 0.53 26.69
CA LEU A 171 -2.51 0.63 26.51
C LEU A 171 -2.92 0.09 25.13
N ALA A 172 -3.88 -0.81 25.15
CA ALA A 172 -4.42 -1.49 23.99
C ALA A 172 -5.94 -1.54 24.05
N ASP A 173 -6.56 -1.74 22.89
CA ASP A 173 -7.98 -2.07 22.78
C ASP A 173 -8.22 -3.47 23.33
N ALA A 174 -9.21 -3.61 24.22
CA ALA A 174 -9.57 -4.87 24.84
C ALA A 174 -10.16 -5.87 23.84
N GLU A 175 -10.84 -5.39 22.80
CA GLU A 175 -11.48 -6.24 21.77
C GLU A 175 -10.50 -6.62 20.65
N ALA A 176 -9.43 -5.85 20.49
CA ALA A 176 -8.45 -6.03 19.42
C ALA A 176 -7.00 -5.77 19.89
N PRO A 177 -6.48 -6.53 20.87
CA PRO A 177 -5.12 -6.33 21.37
C PRO A 177 -4.06 -6.62 20.30
N SER A 178 -2.90 -5.96 20.40
CA SER A 178 -1.75 -6.29 19.57
C SER A 178 -1.21 -7.68 19.88
N VAL A 179 -0.74 -8.37 18.84
CA VAL A 179 0.01 -9.64 18.95
C VAL A 179 1.31 -9.51 19.75
N PHE A 180 1.86 -8.29 19.89
CA PHE A 180 3.06 -8.06 20.68
C PHE A 180 2.81 -8.09 22.19
N LEU A 181 1.57 -7.99 22.65
CA LEU A 181 1.25 -8.10 24.08
C LEU A 181 1.48 -9.53 24.59
N ASP A 182 1.12 -10.53 23.79
CA ASP A 182 1.38 -11.95 24.08
C ASP A 182 2.89 -12.27 24.12
N GLU A 183 3.75 -11.42 23.54
CA GLU A 183 5.20 -11.56 23.65
C GLU A 183 5.73 -11.04 24.99
N LEU A 184 5.09 -10.01 25.56
CA LEU A 184 5.48 -9.41 26.83
C LEU A 184 5.14 -10.29 28.03
N ASP A 185 4.00 -10.98 27.96
CA ASP A 185 3.56 -11.92 29.01
C ASP A 185 4.14 -13.34 28.84
N GLY A 186 4.92 -13.56 27.78
CA GLY A 186 5.58 -14.83 27.47
C GLY A 186 4.66 -15.94 26.94
N ARG A 187 3.41 -15.62 26.57
CA ARG A 187 2.43 -16.61 26.07
C ARG A 187 2.59 -16.91 24.58
N ARG A 188 3.23 -16.03 23.80
CA ARG A 188 3.49 -16.26 22.38
C ARG A 188 4.66 -17.24 22.18
N PRO A 189 4.49 -18.33 21.43
CA PRO A 189 5.62 -19.18 21.04
C PRO A 189 6.64 -18.36 20.24
N ARG A 190 7.90 -18.36 20.69
CA ARG A 190 8.99 -17.69 19.95
C ARG A 190 9.06 -18.27 18.54
N SER A 191 8.84 -17.44 17.52
CA SER A 191 9.10 -17.87 16.15
C SER A 191 10.62 -17.96 15.97
N ASP A 192 11.13 -19.15 15.65
CA ASP A 192 12.56 -19.39 15.35
C ASP A 192 13.05 -18.71 14.05
N ARG A 193 12.25 -17.83 13.44
CA ARG A 193 12.64 -17.11 12.22
C ARG A 193 13.50 -15.90 12.53
N ARG A 194 14.70 -16.14 13.05
CA ARG A 194 15.80 -15.21 12.84
C ARG A 194 16.18 -15.29 11.36
N LYS A 195 15.54 -14.48 10.50
CA LYS A 195 16.15 -14.16 9.20
C LYS A 195 17.43 -13.41 9.53
N LEU A 196 18.56 -14.13 9.49
CA LEU A 196 19.88 -13.51 9.47
C LEU A 196 19.85 -12.40 8.44
N PRO A 197 20.32 -11.18 8.76
CA PRO A 197 20.54 -10.16 7.75
C PRO A 197 21.40 -10.78 6.64
N PRO A 198 21.14 -10.51 5.35
CA PRO A 198 22.06 -10.92 4.32
C PRO A 198 23.44 -10.36 4.68
N GLU A 199 24.45 -11.24 4.74
CA GLU A 199 25.82 -10.83 5.00
C GLU A 199 26.17 -9.71 4.02
N ARG A 200 26.35 -8.50 4.54
CA ARG A 200 26.99 -7.44 3.77
C ARG A 200 28.39 -7.93 3.49
N SER A 201 28.64 -8.35 2.25
CA SER A 201 29.97 -8.70 1.76
C SER A 201 30.91 -7.55 2.12
N ARG A 202 31.78 -7.77 3.11
CA ARG A 202 32.85 -6.84 3.41
C ARG A 202 33.75 -6.82 2.18
N VAL A 203 33.69 -5.73 1.44
CA VAL A 203 34.70 -5.42 0.42
C VAL A 203 36.02 -5.32 1.16
N ALA A 204 36.85 -6.36 1.00
CA ALA A 204 38.22 -6.35 1.49
C ALA A 204 39.01 -5.37 0.63
N LEU A 205 39.21 -4.16 1.15
CA LEU A 205 40.26 -3.26 0.69
C LEU A 205 41.59 -3.88 1.09
N GLY A 206 42.36 -4.32 0.08
CA GLY A 206 43.73 -4.75 0.25
C GLY A 206 44.64 -3.55 0.50
N ALA A 207 45.50 -3.66 1.51
CA ALA A 207 46.77 -2.96 1.58
C ALA A 207 47.70 -3.80 2.47
N GLY A 208 48.82 -4.23 1.91
CA GLY A 208 49.75 -5.16 2.53
C GLY A 208 50.69 -4.51 3.54
N ALA A 209 51.24 -5.36 4.42
CA ALA A 209 52.59 -5.27 4.98
C ALA A 209 52.91 -6.57 5.76
N SER A 210 53.89 -7.32 5.29
CA SER A 210 54.72 -8.25 6.10
C SER A 210 55.68 -7.41 6.99
N PRO A 211 56.35 -7.92 8.06
CA PRO A 211 56.96 -9.27 8.10
C PRO A 211 57.22 -9.96 9.48
N MET A 212 57.73 -11.21 9.39
CA MET A 212 58.58 -11.98 10.37
C MET A 212 57.95 -12.44 11.71
N THR A 213 58.23 -13.61 12.33
CA THR A 213 59.11 -14.79 12.10
C THR A 213 58.76 -15.91 13.11
N ARG A 214 59.22 -17.14 12.79
CA ARG A 214 59.61 -18.29 13.64
C ARG A 214 58.62 -19.47 13.86
N ALA A 215 58.99 -20.59 13.21
CA ALA A 215 59.29 -21.95 13.75
C ALA A 215 58.23 -22.65 14.63
N GLU A 216 57.94 -23.95 14.55
CA GLU A 216 58.49 -25.17 13.94
C GLU A 216 57.40 -26.26 14.09
N GLY A 217 57.29 -27.27 13.21
CA GLY A 217 56.52 -28.48 13.55
C GLY A 217 55.89 -29.28 12.40
N ARG A 218 56.64 -30.27 11.91
CA ARG A 218 56.29 -31.55 11.25
C ARG A 218 54.85 -31.84 10.69
N ARG A 219 54.85 -32.20 9.39
CA ARG A 219 53.97 -33.06 8.54
C ARG A 219 53.03 -34.07 9.26
N PRO A 220 51.89 -34.52 8.65
CA PRO A 220 51.78 -34.89 7.22
C PRO A 220 50.49 -34.49 6.48
N SER A 221 50.58 -34.52 5.15
CA SER A 221 49.48 -34.34 4.20
C SER A 221 48.42 -35.44 4.33
N PRO A 222 47.14 -35.08 4.18
CA PRO A 222 46.20 -35.99 3.52
C PRO A 222 45.41 -35.29 2.41
N ARG A 223 45.46 -35.92 1.24
CA ARG A 223 44.38 -36.10 0.26
C ARG A 223 43.70 -34.83 -0.26
N GLY A 224 43.93 -34.58 -1.55
CA GLY A 224 43.23 -33.59 -2.36
C GLY A 224 41.72 -33.61 -2.13
N ARG A 225 41.23 -32.56 -1.48
CA ARG A 225 39.81 -32.26 -1.38
C ARG A 225 39.45 -31.48 -2.63
N LYS A 226 38.80 -32.18 -3.57
CA LYS A 226 38.16 -31.57 -4.74
C LYS A 226 37.30 -30.40 -4.26
N THR A 227 37.52 -29.21 -4.82
CA THR A 227 36.63 -28.07 -4.70
C THR A 227 35.20 -28.53 -5.04
N PRO A 228 34.18 -28.21 -4.22
CA PRO A 228 32.81 -28.52 -4.57
C PRO A 228 32.46 -27.70 -5.81
N LYS A 229 32.21 -28.39 -6.91
CA LYS A 229 31.58 -27.85 -8.11
C LYS A 229 30.30 -27.15 -7.64
N GLN A 230 30.23 -25.82 -7.78
CA GLN A 230 29.01 -25.06 -7.49
C GLN A 230 27.86 -25.74 -8.21
N ARG A 231 26.97 -26.34 -7.43
CA ARG A 231 25.79 -27.01 -7.92
C ARG A 231 24.84 -25.87 -8.27
N THR A 232 24.78 -25.50 -9.55
CA THR A 232 23.79 -24.56 -10.05
C THR A 232 22.42 -25.13 -9.70
N GLU A 233 21.71 -24.47 -8.78
CA GLU A 233 20.34 -24.85 -8.44
C GLU A 233 19.48 -24.75 -9.71
N PRO A 234 18.62 -25.75 -9.98
CA PRO A 234 17.76 -25.71 -11.15
C PRO A 234 16.81 -24.51 -11.04
N THR A 235 16.85 -23.64 -12.04
CA THR A 235 15.98 -22.47 -12.16
C THR A 235 14.99 -22.69 -13.30
N VAL A 236 13.79 -22.16 -13.15
CA VAL A 236 12.73 -22.18 -14.17
C VAL A 236 12.26 -20.76 -14.42
N ALA A 237 12.23 -20.33 -15.69
CA ALA A 237 11.70 -19.02 -16.03
C ALA A 237 10.19 -18.98 -15.87
N ALA A 238 9.69 -17.93 -15.23
CA ALA A 238 8.25 -17.71 -15.10
C ALA A 238 7.65 -17.46 -16.49
N ALA A 239 6.64 -18.25 -16.84
CA ALA A 239 5.90 -18.13 -18.09
C ALA A 239 4.40 -18.21 -17.78
N ILE A 240 3.58 -17.42 -18.48
CA ILE A 240 2.13 -17.56 -18.41
C ILE A 240 1.78 -18.98 -18.88
N GLY A 241 0.93 -19.69 -18.14
CA GLY A 241 0.62 -21.10 -18.37
C GLY A 241 1.48 -22.10 -17.58
N LEU A 242 2.54 -21.64 -16.90
CA LEU A 242 3.37 -22.53 -16.10
C LEU A 242 2.61 -22.92 -14.82
N VAL A 243 2.39 -24.23 -14.63
CA VAL A 243 1.81 -24.77 -13.39
C VAL A 243 2.90 -24.95 -12.35
N ILE A 244 2.79 -24.22 -11.26
CA ILE A 244 3.74 -24.25 -10.14
C ILE A 244 3.00 -24.56 -8.84
N GLU A 245 3.71 -25.17 -7.89
CA GLU A 245 3.24 -25.28 -6.51
C GLU A 245 4.12 -24.42 -5.60
N HIS A 246 3.49 -23.52 -4.86
CA HIS A 246 4.17 -22.62 -3.93
C HIS A 246 3.40 -22.57 -2.62
N ARG A 247 4.08 -22.82 -1.49
CA ARG A 247 3.50 -22.84 -0.13
C ARG A 247 2.28 -23.77 0.01
N GLY A 248 2.31 -24.93 -0.66
CA GLY A 248 1.24 -25.94 -0.60
C GLY A 248 0.03 -25.66 -1.50
N HIS A 249 0.09 -24.59 -2.30
CA HIS A 249 -0.94 -24.27 -3.28
C HIS A 249 -0.41 -24.48 -4.70
N ARG A 250 -1.13 -25.30 -5.48
CA ARG A 250 -0.85 -25.56 -6.90
C ARG A 250 -1.71 -24.65 -7.76
N GLY A 251 -1.07 -23.93 -8.68
CA GLY A 251 -1.74 -22.96 -9.54
C GLY A 251 -0.99 -22.68 -10.83
N GLU A 252 -1.69 -22.09 -11.79
CA GLU A 252 -1.12 -21.69 -13.09
C GLU A 252 -0.73 -20.22 -13.05
N ILE A 253 0.46 -19.87 -13.53
CA ILE A 253 0.86 -18.47 -13.69
C ILE A 253 -0.05 -17.80 -14.74
N VAL A 254 -0.83 -16.81 -14.32
CA VAL A 254 -1.77 -16.05 -15.16
C VAL A 254 -1.29 -14.64 -15.47
N GLN A 255 -0.30 -14.13 -14.73
CA GLN A 255 0.26 -12.81 -14.94
C GLN A 255 1.75 -12.80 -14.56
N LEU A 256 2.55 -12.04 -15.29
CA LEU A 256 3.96 -11.79 -15.01
C LEU A 256 4.12 -10.29 -14.73
N GLY A 257 4.73 -9.95 -13.60
CA GLY A 257 5.19 -8.61 -13.26
C GLY A 257 6.71 -8.53 -13.37
N ASP A 258 7.29 -7.37 -13.05
CA ASP A 258 8.73 -7.14 -13.16
C ASP A 258 9.53 -7.86 -12.07
N THR A 259 8.90 -8.16 -10.92
CA THR A 259 9.56 -8.79 -9.76
C THR A 259 8.85 -10.03 -9.22
N ASP A 260 7.67 -10.34 -9.77
CA ASP A 260 6.81 -11.44 -9.33
C ASP A 260 5.95 -12.00 -10.48
N ALA A 261 5.46 -13.22 -10.30
CA ALA A 261 4.46 -13.86 -11.14
C ALA A 261 3.20 -14.11 -10.31
N VAL A 262 2.02 -13.87 -10.86
CA VAL A 262 0.75 -14.19 -10.20
C VAL A 262 0.27 -15.55 -10.68
N MET A 263 0.07 -16.49 -9.75
CA MET A 263 -0.61 -17.76 -10.04
C MET A 263 -2.09 -17.71 -9.65
N ALA A 264 -2.94 -18.39 -10.42
CA ALA A 264 -4.32 -18.64 -10.06
C ALA A 264 -4.45 -19.95 -9.28
N VAL A 265 -5.10 -19.90 -8.12
CA VAL A 265 -5.44 -21.07 -7.28
C VAL A 265 -6.96 -21.05 -7.06
N GLY A 266 -7.70 -21.80 -7.88
CA GLY A 266 -9.16 -21.72 -7.92
C GLY A 266 -9.62 -20.32 -8.37
N MET A 267 -10.43 -19.64 -7.55
CA MET A 267 -10.88 -18.25 -7.82
C MET A 267 -9.92 -17.17 -7.27
N ALA A 268 -8.88 -17.57 -6.53
CA ALA A 268 -7.94 -16.63 -5.89
C ALA A 268 -6.67 -16.43 -6.74
N LYS A 269 -6.08 -15.23 -6.64
CA LYS A 269 -4.80 -14.87 -7.28
C LYS A 269 -3.72 -14.72 -6.22
N VAL A 270 -2.59 -15.40 -6.40
CA VAL A 270 -1.47 -15.44 -5.43
C VAL A 270 -0.18 -15.00 -6.13
N GLY A 271 0.47 -13.96 -5.60
CA GLY A 271 1.77 -13.49 -6.11
C GLY A 271 2.95 -14.35 -5.62
N VAL A 272 3.89 -14.66 -6.52
CA VAL A 272 5.13 -15.39 -6.27
C VAL A 272 6.30 -14.56 -6.77
N LYS A 273 7.16 -14.09 -5.86
CA LYS A 273 8.35 -13.31 -6.23
C LYS A 273 9.34 -14.15 -7.04
N TYR A 274 9.99 -13.55 -8.02
CA TYR A 274 11.16 -14.17 -8.66
C TYR A 274 12.27 -14.38 -7.62
N GLY A 275 12.95 -15.52 -7.70
CA GLY A 275 13.87 -16.05 -6.69
C GLY A 275 13.21 -16.94 -5.64
N SER A 276 11.87 -17.04 -5.61
CA SER A 276 11.17 -17.95 -4.70
C SER A 276 11.33 -19.41 -5.11
N GLU A 277 11.38 -20.30 -4.11
CA GLU A 277 11.35 -21.75 -4.34
C GLU A 277 9.92 -22.20 -4.67
N VAL A 278 9.79 -22.89 -5.79
CA VAL A 278 8.53 -23.41 -6.32
C VAL A 278 8.73 -24.86 -6.76
N THR A 279 7.69 -25.67 -6.69
CA THR A 279 7.72 -27.04 -7.19
C THR A 279 7.10 -27.08 -8.58
N VAL A 280 7.85 -27.55 -9.57
CA VAL A 280 7.36 -27.78 -10.94
C VAL A 280 7.51 -29.26 -11.22
N GLU A 281 6.42 -29.93 -11.58
CA GLU A 281 6.39 -31.38 -11.86
C GLU A 281 7.03 -32.25 -10.75
N GLY A 282 6.79 -31.88 -9.48
CA GLY A 282 7.33 -32.61 -8.32
C GLY A 282 8.81 -32.34 -8.00
N ARG A 283 9.46 -31.40 -8.70
CA ARG A 283 10.84 -30.97 -8.44
C ARG A 283 10.88 -29.55 -7.88
N LEU A 284 11.61 -29.37 -6.78
CA LEU A 284 11.87 -28.05 -6.19
C LEU A 284 12.89 -27.28 -7.06
N VAL A 285 12.49 -26.14 -7.58
CA VAL A 285 13.26 -25.26 -8.46
C VAL A 285 13.06 -23.80 -8.03
N ARG A 286 13.96 -22.90 -8.45
CA ARG A 286 13.76 -21.45 -8.23
C ARG A 286 13.09 -20.81 -9.43
N LEU A 287 12.03 -20.04 -9.18
CA LEU A 287 11.32 -19.29 -10.20
C LEU A 287 12.13 -18.04 -10.58
N SER A 288 12.73 -17.98 -11.76
CA SER A 288 13.37 -16.77 -12.29
C SER A 288 12.36 -15.90 -13.04
N GLY A 289 12.72 -14.63 -13.29
CA GLY A 289 11.92 -13.75 -14.15
C GLY A 289 11.69 -14.35 -15.55
N PRO A 290 10.74 -13.78 -16.31
CA PRO A 290 10.44 -14.26 -17.65
C PRO A 290 11.69 -14.25 -18.52
N ALA A 291 11.83 -15.29 -19.34
CA ALA A 291 12.87 -15.34 -20.35
C ALA A 291 12.54 -14.31 -21.44
N VAL A 292 12.99 -13.06 -21.25
CA VAL A 292 12.81 -12.01 -22.24
C VAL A 292 13.86 -12.19 -23.33
N ALA A 293 13.42 -12.62 -24.51
CA ALA A 293 14.11 -12.30 -25.76
C ALA A 293 13.92 -10.80 -26.04
N PRO A 294 14.95 -10.07 -26.51
CA PRO A 294 14.87 -8.62 -26.65
C PRO A 294 14.13 -8.26 -27.95
N ALA A 295 12.91 -7.74 -27.83
CA ALA A 295 12.25 -6.97 -28.88
C ALA A 295 11.15 -6.07 -28.27
N GLY A 296 11.38 -4.75 -28.17
CA GLY A 296 10.28 -3.77 -28.00
C GLY A 296 10.45 -2.59 -27.02
N SER A 297 11.54 -2.46 -26.25
CA SER A 297 11.63 -1.45 -25.16
C SER A 297 11.58 0.01 -25.61
N ALA A 298 12.12 0.34 -26.79
CA ALA A 298 12.15 1.72 -27.30
C ALA A 298 10.75 2.31 -27.58
N SER A 299 9.76 1.45 -27.87
CA SER A 299 8.42 1.89 -28.24
C SER A 299 7.58 2.24 -27.02
N ALA A 300 7.62 1.43 -25.95
CA ALA A 300 6.84 1.68 -24.73
C ALA A 300 7.27 2.97 -24.01
N GLU A 301 8.59 3.23 -23.93
CA GLU A 301 9.14 4.46 -23.33
C GLU A 301 8.71 5.72 -24.10
N SER A 302 8.69 5.66 -25.44
CA SER A 302 8.22 6.76 -26.30
C SER A 302 6.73 7.04 -26.10
N ALA A 303 5.90 5.99 -26.00
CA ALA A 303 4.47 6.13 -25.74
C ALA A 303 4.19 6.73 -24.35
N GLU A 304 4.96 6.34 -23.33
CA GLU A 304 4.83 6.92 -21.99
C GLU A 304 5.17 8.42 -21.99
N ALA A 305 6.27 8.80 -22.64
CA ALA A 305 6.70 10.20 -22.72
C ALA A 305 5.63 11.08 -23.42
N ALA A 306 5.03 10.59 -24.51
CA ALA A 306 3.98 11.30 -25.23
C ALA A 306 2.71 11.44 -24.39
N LEU A 307 2.28 10.39 -23.69
CA LEU A 307 1.12 10.46 -22.80
C LEU A 307 1.36 11.39 -21.59
N ARG A 308 2.60 11.47 -21.06
CA ARG A 308 2.97 12.46 -20.03
C ARG A 308 2.84 13.89 -20.56
N GLY A 309 3.25 14.14 -21.81
CA GLY A 309 3.08 15.42 -22.49
C GLY A 309 1.62 15.82 -22.64
N TRP A 310 0.81 14.90 -23.18
CA TRP A 310 -0.65 15.08 -23.32
C TRP A 310 -1.34 15.37 -21.98
N ARG A 311 -0.98 14.62 -20.92
CA ARG A 311 -1.55 14.84 -19.57
C ARG A 311 -1.24 16.24 -19.05
N ALA A 312 -0.01 16.72 -19.22
CA ALA A 312 0.38 18.05 -18.77
C ALA A 312 -0.41 19.15 -19.49
N GLU A 313 -0.66 18.98 -20.79
CA GLU A 313 -1.47 19.89 -21.59
C GLU A 313 -2.95 19.87 -21.19
N SER A 314 -3.52 18.68 -21.01
CA SER A 314 -4.91 18.51 -20.56
C SER A 314 -5.13 19.11 -19.16
N ALA A 315 -4.20 18.87 -18.24
CA ALA A 315 -4.23 19.42 -16.89
C ALA A 315 -4.18 20.96 -16.89
N ARG A 316 -3.33 21.54 -17.74
CA ARG A 316 -3.22 22.99 -17.95
C ARG A 316 -4.52 23.57 -18.54
N ARG A 317 -5.11 22.90 -19.54
CA ARG A 317 -6.38 23.29 -20.17
C ARG A 317 -7.53 23.32 -19.15
N GLU A 318 -7.55 22.37 -18.24
CA GLU A 318 -8.59 22.23 -17.23
C GLU A 318 -8.30 22.92 -15.89
N LYS A 319 -7.13 23.54 -15.73
CA LYS A 319 -6.68 24.19 -14.49
C LYS A 319 -6.73 23.26 -13.27
N VAL A 320 -6.40 21.98 -13.46
CA VAL A 320 -6.31 20.98 -12.40
C VAL A 320 -4.91 20.38 -12.35
N PRO A 321 -4.45 19.87 -11.19
CA PRO A 321 -3.20 19.12 -11.12
C PRO A 321 -3.20 17.89 -12.05
N ALA A 322 -2.04 17.54 -12.63
CA ALA A 322 -1.92 16.45 -13.63
C ALA A 322 -2.45 15.09 -13.15
N TYR A 323 -2.26 14.77 -11.87
CA TYR A 323 -2.75 13.51 -11.28
C TYR A 323 -4.29 13.40 -11.26
N VAL A 324 -5.02 14.51 -11.38
CA VAL A 324 -6.50 14.52 -11.45
C VAL A 324 -6.98 14.03 -12.82
N ILE A 325 -6.21 14.32 -13.89
CA ILE A 325 -6.48 13.80 -15.23
C ILE A 325 -6.17 12.30 -15.26
N MET A 326 -4.96 11.91 -14.85
CA MET A 326 -4.51 10.52 -14.85
C MET A 326 -3.25 10.35 -13.98
N ASN A 327 -3.13 9.26 -13.22
CA ASN A 327 -1.94 8.99 -12.41
C ASN A 327 -0.82 8.31 -13.23
N ASP A 328 0.41 8.30 -12.69
CA ASP A 328 1.58 7.74 -13.40
C ASP A 328 1.46 6.22 -13.64
N VAL A 329 0.81 5.48 -12.74
CA VAL A 329 0.62 4.03 -12.88
C VAL A 329 -0.34 3.71 -14.03
N GLU A 330 -1.40 4.50 -14.20
CA GLU A 330 -2.36 4.40 -15.29
C GLU A 330 -1.69 4.72 -16.63
N LEU A 331 -0.87 5.78 -16.70
CA LEU A 331 -0.11 6.15 -17.89
C LEU A 331 0.86 5.07 -18.35
N VAL A 332 1.66 4.53 -17.42
CA VAL A 332 2.62 3.43 -17.72
C VAL A 332 1.87 2.18 -18.17
N GLY A 333 0.73 1.88 -17.54
CA GLY A 333 -0.12 0.76 -17.92
C GLY A 333 -0.66 0.89 -19.35
N ILE A 334 -1.15 2.06 -19.73
CA ILE A 334 -1.64 2.35 -21.08
C ILE A 334 -0.49 2.32 -22.10
N ALA A 335 0.67 2.93 -21.77
CA ALA A 335 1.86 2.94 -22.63
C ALA A 335 2.40 1.54 -22.92
N THR A 336 2.29 0.63 -21.95
CA THR A 336 2.70 -0.77 -22.08
C THR A 336 1.70 -1.59 -22.88
N GLN A 337 0.38 -1.39 -22.66
CA GLN A 337 -0.68 -2.14 -23.33
C GLN A 337 -0.96 -1.66 -24.76
N ARG A 338 -0.69 -0.38 -25.07
CA ARG A 338 -0.86 0.24 -26.39
C ARG A 338 -2.22 -0.04 -27.05
N PRO A 339 -3.33 0.31 -26.37
CA PRO A 339 -4.65 0.14 -26.95
C PRO A 339 -4.78 0.93 -28.25
N ARG A 340 -5.35 0.29 -29.27
CA ARG A 340 -5.65 0.88 -30.59
C ARG A 340 -7.12 1.19 -30.77
N THR A 341 -7.95 0.73 -29.84
CA THR A 341 -9.41 0.93 -29.86
C THR A 341 -9.92 1.39 -28.50
N LEU A 342 -11.07 2.06 -28.48
CA LEU A 342 -11.73 2.46 -27.22
C LEU A 342 -12.08 1.25 -26.34
N ALA A 343 -12.38 0.10 -26.95
CA ALA A 343 -12.67 -1.15 -26.24
C ALA A 343 -11.43 -1.69 -25.51
N GLU A 344 -10.26 -1.65 -26.15
CA GLU A 344 -8.99 -2.02 -25.52
C GLU A 344 -8.60 -1.03 -24.43
N LEU A 345 -8.80 0.27 -24.68
CA LEU A 345 -8.52 1.32 -23.71
C LEU A 345 -9.40 1.20 -22.46
N ALA A 346 -10.66 0.79 -22.61
CA ALA A 346 -11.57 0.50 -21.49
C ALA A 346 -11.08 -0.68 -20.61
N GLY A 347 -10.26 -1.57 -21.17
CA GLY A 347 -9.61 -2.66 -20.43
C GLY A 347 -8.39 -2.20 -19.60
N CYS A 348 -7.88 -0.99 -19.85
CA CYS A 348 -6.75 -0.44 -19.10
C CYS A 348 -7.17 0.01 -17.70
N ARG A 349 -6.31 -0.25 -16.71
CA ARG A 349 -6.54 0.17 -15.32
C ARG A 349 -6.73 1.69 -15.24
N GLY A 350 -7.81 2.13 -14.58
CA GLY A 350 -8.10 3.56 -14.41
C GLY A 350 -8.92 4.22 -15.53
N MET A 351 -9.27 3.46 -16.58
CA MET A 351 -10.15 3.92 -17.67
C MET A 351 -11.62 3.57 -17.40
N GLY A 352 -12.22 4.29 -16.44
CA GLY A 352 -13.67 4.24 -16.21
C GLY A 352 -14.46 4.95 -17.32
N PRO A 353 -15.79 4.72 -17.41
CA PRO A 353 -16.63 5.21 -18.51
C PRO A 353 -16.57 6.74 -18.68
N ILE A 354 -16.53 7.50 -17.58
CA ILE A 354 -16.44 8.96 -17.61
C ILE A 354 -15.11 9.45 -18.21
N ARG A 355 -13.98 8.78 -17.89
CA ARG A 355 -12.67 9.15 -18.44
C ARG A 355 -12.54 8.70 -19.89
N LEU A 356 -13.14 7.57 -20.24
CA LEU A 356 -13.17 7.07 -21.61
C LEU A 356 -13.96 8.01 -22.53
N GLU A 357 -15.13 8.48 -22.10
CA GLU A 357 -15.92 9.48 -22.83
C GLU A 357 -15.18 10.82 -22.97
N ARG A 358 -14.40 11.21 -21.96
CA ARG A 358 -13.78 12.53 -21.91
C ARG A 358 -12.41 12.61 -22.57
N TYR A 359 -11.63 11.55 -22.51
CA TYR A 359 -10.21 11.54 -22.91
C TYR A 359 -9.85 10.38 -23.86
N GLY A 360 -10.77 9.45 -24.14
CA GLY A 360 -10.47 8.23 -24.88
C GLY A 360 -9.90 8.48 -26.28
N ASP A 361 -10.53 9.37 -27.04
CA ASP A 361 -10.10 9.70 -28.40
C ASP A 361 -8.75 10.44 -28.41
N GLU A 362 -8.51 11.34 -27.45
CA GLU A 362 -7.24 12.07 -27.33
C GLU A 362 -6.08 11.12 -26.98
N ILE A 363 -6.30 10.17 -26.07
CA ILE A 363 -5.29 9.17 -25.68
C ILE A 363 -4.95 8.26 -26.86
N LEU A 364 -5.96 7.80 -27.60
CA LEU A 364 -5.74 6.94 -28.78
C LEU A 364 -5.00 7.68 -29.90
N ALA A 365 -5.29 8.97 -30.10
CA ALA A 365 -4.57 9.81 -31.06
C ALA A 365 -3.07 9.92 -30.69
N VAL A 366 -2.76 10.20 -29.42
CA VAL A 366 -1.37 10.27 -28.93
C VAL A 366 -0.63 8.95 -29.13
N LEU A 367 -1.30 7.82 -28.88
CA LEU A 367 -0.72 6.48 -29.09
C LEU A 367 -0.53 6.14 -30.57
N ALA A 368 -1.42 6.60 -31.44
CA ALA A 368 -1.31 6.42 -32.89
C ALA A 368 -0.12 7.22 -33.46
N ASP A 369 0.07 8.46 -33.01
CA ASP A 369 1.19 9.31 -33.44
C ASP A 369 2.56 8.71 -33.07
N CYS A 370 2.64 8.09 -31.88
CA CYS A 370 3.84 7.34 -31.45
C CYS A 370 4.10 6.07 -32.26
N ALA A 371 3.08 5.49 -32.89
CA ALA A 371 3.22 4.31 -33.74
C ALA A 371 3.68 4.66 -35.16
N SER A 372 3.33 5.85 -35.66
CA SER A 372 3.77 6.36 -36.97
C SER A 372 5.19 6.95 -36.98
N GLY A 373 5.70 7.42 -35.84
CA GLY A 373 7.05 8.03 -35.74
C GLY A 373 8.23 7.06 -35.73
N GLY A 374 8.04 5.80 -36.15
CA GLY A 374 9.07 4.74 -36.18
C GLY A 374 9.37 4.17 -37.56
N GLU A 375 8.84 4.76 -38.64
CA GLU A 375 9.04 4.30 -40.04
C GLU A 375 9.80 5.31 -40.95
N GLU A 376 10.45 6.34 -40.40
CA GLU A 376 11.49 7.12 -41.10
C GLU A 376 12.87 6.84 -40.47
#